data_AF-A0A954GFP4-F1
#
_entry.id   AF-A0A954GFP4-F1
#
_cell.length_a   1.000
_cell.length_b   1.000
_cell.length_c   1.000
_cell.angle_alpha   90.00
_cell.angle_beta   90.00
_cell.angle_gamma   90.00
#
_symmetry.space_group_name_H-M   'P 1'
#
loop_
_entity.id
_entity.type
_entity.pdbx_description
1 polymer ?
#
loop_
_entity_poly.entity_id
_entity_poly.type
_entity_poly.pdbx_seq_one_letter_code
_entity_poly.pdbx_strand_id
1 'polypeptide(L)'
;MMDTEAVLMFIELSQRANIDVCLDGGWGVDALLSEQTREHADLDIIIRVEDVPRLREVFESAGYRVKPDGSPTNFVMRDDAGHEVDVHAIAFDKRGYGVFPVPDGRQWPFPPSAFAGQGTIAGREVRCLSAEAQVQCHGQGYTPTENDLADMECLQQRFDVVLPLILCRQPHMS
;
A
#
# COMPACT_ATOMS: atom_id res chain seq x y z
N MET A 1 -13.18 5.84 7.85
CA MET A 1 -11.94 6.51 7.41
C MET A 1 -10.82 5.90 8.20
N MET A 2 -9.72 5.59 7.54
CA MET A 2 -8.51 5.10 8.19
C MET A 2 -7.72 6.32 8.67
N ASP A 3 -7.57 6.47 9.98
CA ASP A 3 -6.82 7.59 10.58
C ASP A 3 -5.41 7.19 11.02
N THR A 4 -4.61 8.20 11.36
CA THR A 4 -3.21 8.04 11.80
C THR A 4 -3.07 7.10 12.98
N GLU A 5 -3.97 7.15 13.96
CA GLU A 5 -3.89 6.31 15.15
C GLU A 5 -4.13 4.84 14.78
N ALA A 6 -5.16 4.57 13.99
CA ALA A 6 -5.47 3.24 13.48
C ALA A 6 -4.32 2.64 12.66
N VAL A 7 -3.69 3.43 11.77
CA VAL A 7 -2.53 2.97 10.98
C VAL A 7 -1.36 2.61 11.88
N LEU A 8 -1.01 3.50 12.82
CA LEU A 8 0.13 3.28 13.71
C LEU A 8 -0.09 2.10 14.67
N MET A 9 -1.33 1.86 15.11
CA MET A 9 -1.73 0.69 15.89
C MET A 9 -1.62 -0.60 15.06
N PHE A 10 -2.09 -0.59 13.81
CA PHE A 10 -1.98 -1.72 12.90
C PHE A 10 -0.51 -2.11 12.66
N ILE A 11 0.34 -1.11 12.37
CA ILE A 11 1.78 -1.32 12.14
C ILE A 11 2.45 -1.88 13.40
N GLU A 12 2.15 -1.32 14.58
CA GLU A 12 2.72 -1.80 15.84
C GLU A 12 2.32 -3.25 16.15
N LEU A 13 1.05 -3.60 15.94
CA LEU A 13 0.58 -4.97 16.15
C LEU A 13 1.27 -5.95 15.18
N SER A 14 1.43 -5.55 13.91
CA SER A 14 2.15 -6.32 12.90
C SER A 14 3.62 -6.55 13.28
N GLN A 15 4.30 -5.51 13.76
CA GLN A 15 5.69 -5.58 14.23
C GLN A 15 5.83 -6.53 15.43
N ARG A 16 4.93 -6.44 16.42
CA ARG A 16 4.91 -7.36 17.57
C ARG A 16 4.67 -8.81 17.16
N ALA A 17 3.89 -9.01 16.09
CA ALA A 17 3.68 -10.32 15.49
C ALA A 17 4.83 -10.79 14.58
N ASN A 18 5.89 -10.00 14.41
CA ASN A 18 7.00 -10.22 13.47
C ASN A 18 6.55 -10.32 12.00
N ILE A 19 5.49 -9.61 11.62
CA ILE A 19 4.98 -9.53 10.25
C ILE A 19 5.58 -8.29 9.58
N ASP A 20 6.22 -8.52 8.45
CA ASP A 20 6.96 -7.49 7.75
C ASP A 20 6.06 -6.71 6.80
N VAL A 21 5.45 -5.63 7.31
CA VAL A 21 4.52 -4.78 6.56
C VAL A 21 5.27 -3.71 5.76
N CYS A 22 4.89 -3.55 4.49
CA CYS A 22 5.30 -2.46 3.62
C CYS A 22 4.05 -1.71 3.16
N LEU A 23 3.97 -0.40 3.39
CA LEU A 23 2.82 0.39 2.96
C LEU A 23 2.81 0.63 1.44
N ASP A 24 1.65 0.50 0.85
CA ASP A 24 1.31 0.94 -0.52
C ASP A 24 0.23 2.03 -0.43
N GLY A 25 -0.26 2.51 -1.58
CA GLY A 25 -1.43 3.38 -1.67
C GLY A 25 -1.24 4.73 -0.98
N GLY A 26 -2.35 5.37 -0.63
CA GLY A 26 -2.36 6.74 -0.13
C GLY A 26 -1.54 6.94 1.16
N TRP A 27 -1.63 6.01 2.12
CA TRP A 27 -0.81 6.08 3.33
C TRP A 27 0.68 5.85 3.06
N GLY A 28 1.03 5.03 2.06
CA GLY A 28 2.40 4.87 1.61
C GLY A 28 2.95 6.13 0.94
N VAL A 29 2.13 6.84 0.16
CA VAL A 29 2.45 8.15 -0.43
C VAL A 29 2.68 9.19 0.67
N ASP A 30 1.73 9.34 1.59
CA ASP A 30 1.82 10.32 2.67
C ASP A 30 3.00 10.02 3.62
N ALA A 31 3.34 8.75 3.81
CA ALA A 31 4.56 8.36 4.52
C ALA A 31 5.82 8.89 3.81
N LEU A 32 5.94 8.73 2.49
CA LEU A 32 7.07 9.26 1.72
C LEU A 32 7.15 10.79 1.81
N LEU A 33 6.00 11.46 1.75
CA LEU A 33 5.91 12.92 1.87
C LEU A 33 6.15 13.42 3.30
N SER A 34 6.01 12.55 4.30
CA SER A 34 6.05 12.89 5.74
C SER A 34 4.98 13.91 6.14
N GLU A 35 3.87 13.94 5.42
CA GLU A 35 2.74 14.83 5.61
C GLU A 35 1.46 14.09 5.19
N GLN A 36 0.39 14.24 5.98
CA GLN A 36 -0.92 13.74 5.57
C GLN A 36 -1.57 14.73 4.61
N THR A 37 -1.67 14.37 3.33
CA THR A 37 -2.13 15.26 2.26
C THR A 37 -3.65 15.24 2.09
N ARG A 38 -4.30 14.16 2.52
CA ARG A 38 -5.76 13.97 2.44
C ARG A 38 -6.26 12.95 3.47
N GLU A 39 -7.57 12.77 3.53
CA GLU A 39 -8.16 11.64 4.26
C GLU A 39 -8.07 10.36 3.43
N HIS A 40 -7.88 9.22 4.10
CA HIS A 40 -7.81 7.89 3.48
C HIS A 40 -8.97 7.01 3.95
N ALA A 41 -9.56 6.25 3.04
CA ALA A 41 -10.66 5.33 3.36
C ALA A 41 -10.16 4.06 4.05
N ASP A 42 -8.95 3.63 3.68
CA ASP A 42 -8.33 2.34 3.92
C ASP A 42 -6.81 2.47 4.15
N LEU A 43 -6.16 1.34 4.43
CA LEU A 43 -4.71 1.16 4.47
C LEU A 43 -4.31 0.03 3.53
N ASP A 44 -3.52 0.33 2.50
CA ASP A 44 -2.96 -0.68 1.61
C ASP A 44 -1.62 -1.20 2.15
N ILE A 45 -1.49 -2.51 2.26
CA ILE A 45 -0.26 -3.16 2.72
C ILE A 45 0.20 -4.26 1.78
N ILE A 46 1.52 -4.37 1.69
CA ILE A 46 2.20 -5.51 1.09
C ILE A 46 2.88 -6.33 2.19
N ILE A 47 2.63 -7.63 2.17
CA ILE A 47 3.29 -8.61 3.06
C ILE A 47 3.82 -9.80 2.26
N ARG A 48 4.60 -10.65 2.92
CA ARG A 48 4.97 -11.96 2.36
C ARG A 48 3.77 -12.89 2.37
N VAL A 49 3.60 -13.70 1.33
CA VAL A 49 2.51 -14.70 1.26
C VAL A 49 2.59 -15.71 2.41
N GLU A 50 3.79 -16.01 2.89
CA GLU A 50 4.01 -16.89 4.04
C GLU A 50 3.43 -16.34 5.36
N ASP A 51 3.25 -15.02 5.45
CA ASP A 51 2.78 -14.34 6.66
C ASP A 51 1.26 -14.24 6.74
N VAL A 52 0.53 -14.55 5.66
CA VAL A 52 -0.94 -14.43 5.60
C VAL A 52 -1.66 -15.20 6.72
N PRO A 53 -1.32 -16.45 7.06
CA PRO A 53 -1.98 -17.16 8.15
C PRO A 53 -1.81 -16.46 9.50
N ARG A 54 -0.59 -15.97 9.77
CA ARG A 54 -0.24 -15.26 11.02
C ARG A 54 -0.91 -13.89 11.09
N LEU A 55 -0.97 -13.16 9.97
CA LEU A 55 -1.73 -11.91 9.86
C LEU A 55 -3.19 -12.15 10.25
N ARG A 56 -3.84 -13.15 9.64
CA ARG A 56 -5.25 -13.46 9.92
C ARG A 56 -5.47 -13.80 11.38
N GLU A 57 -4.66 -14.70 11.95
CA GLU A 57 -4.79 -15.09 13.37
C GLU A 57 -4.68 -13.89 14.31
N VAL A 58 -3.67 -13.04 14.13
CA VAL A 58 -3.41 -11.88 14.99
C VAL A 58 -4.52 -10.85 14.86
N PHE A 59 -4.90 -10.49 13.63
CA PHE A 59 -5.87 -9.43 13.39
C PHE A 59 -7.30 -9.88 13.63
N GLU A 60 -7.64 -11.16 13.42
CA GLU A 60 -8.94 -11.71 13.83
C GLU A 60 -9.12 -11.67 15.36
N SER A 61 -8.05 -11.96 16.10
CA SER A 61 -8.01 -11.83 17.55
C SER A 61 -8.13 -10.37 18.01
N ALA A 62 -7.68 -9.42 17.19
CA ALA A 62 -7.79 -7.98 17.42
C ALA A 62 -9.13 -7.38 16.95
N GLY A 63 -10.07 -8.20 16.44
CA GLY A 63 -11.40 -7.75 16.02
C GLY A 63 -11.59 -7.52 14.52
N TYR A 64 -10.56 -7.73 13.70
CA TYR A 64 -10.71 -7.65 12.25
C TYR A 64 -11.39 -8.89 11.68
N ARG A 65 -12.09 -8.73 10.55
CA ARG A 65 -12.70 -9.82 9.79
C ARG A 65 -12.39 -9.65 8.31
N VAL A 66 -12.13 -10.76 7.64
CA VAL A 66 -11.90 -10.77 6.19
C VAL A 66 -13.23 -10.61 5.47
N LYS A 67 -13.30 -9.67 4.51
CA LYS A 67 -14.48 -9.47 3.66
C LYS A 67 -14.64 -10.66 2.68
N PRO A 68 -15.88 -11.05 2.31
CA PRO A 68 -16.14 -12.27 1.54
C PRO A 68 -15.63 -12.25 0.09
N ASP A 69 -15.22 -11.09 -0.43
CA ASP A 69 -14.95 -10.88 -1.87
C ASP A 69 -13.44 -10.80 -2.21
N GLY A 70 -12.60 -11.46 -1.43
CA GLY A 70 -11.14 -11.51 -1.64
C GLY A 70 -10.60 -12.84 -2.16
N SER A 71 -9.31 -12.85 -2.49
CA SER A 71 -8.51 -14.04 -2.77
C SER A 71 -7.54 -14.34 -1.61
N PRO A 72 -6.85 -15.49 -1.59
CA PRO A 72 -5.85 -15.78 -0.57
C PRO A 72 -4.69 -14.79 -0.49
N THR A 73 -4.40 -14.07 -1.58
CA THR A 73 -3.26 -13.14 -1.71
C THR A 73 -3.66 -11.70 -1.95
N ASN A 74 -4.95 -11.40 -2.07
CA ASN A 74 -5.48 -10.06 -2.26
C ASN A 74 -6.86 -9.98 -1.59
N PHE A 75 -6.94 -9.41 -0.40
CA PHE A 75 -8.17 -9.40 0.39
C PHE A 75 -8.21 -8.22 1.36
N VAL A 76 -9.43 -7.80 1.68
CA VAL A 76 -9.66 -6.71 2.63
C VAL A 76 -10.02 -7.27 4.01
N MET A 77 -9.39 -6.74 5.05
CA MET A 77 -9.75 -6.94 6.45
C MET A 77 -10.45 -5.71 6.99
N ARG A 78 -11.48 -5.89 7.82
CA ARG A 78 -12.24 -4.78 8.43
C ARG A 78 -12.46 -4.99 9.92
N ASP A 79 -12.23 -3.98 10.74
CA ASP A 79 -12.56 -4.00 12.17
C ASP A 79 -13.98 -3.49 12.47
N ASP A 80 -14.39 -3.56 13.75
CA ASP A 80 -15.71 -3.09 14.20
C ASP A 80 -15.89 -1.56 14.13
N ALA A 81 -14.79 -0.80 14.09
CA ALA A 81 -14.81 0.64 13.87
C ALA A 81 -14.99 1.00 12.38
N GLY A 82 -14.87 0.02 11.50
CA GLY A 82 -15.06 0.14 10.07
C GLY A 82 -13.79 0.50 9.30
N HIS A 83 -12.62 0.46 9.94
CA HIS A 83 -11.30 0.60 9.29
C HIS A 83 -11.07 -0.56 8.34
N GLU A 84 -10.71 -0.27 7.09
CA GLU A 84 -10.41 -1.28 6.09
C GLU A 84 -8.91 -1.32 5.82
N VAL A 85 -8.35 -2.53 5.71
CA VAL A 85 -6.96 -2.78 5.34
C VAL A 85 -6.97 -3.67 4.12
N ASP A 86 -6.49 -3.18 2.99
CA ASP A 86 -6.29 -3.97 1.78
C ASP A 86 -4.93 -4.68 1.84
N VAL A 87 -4.95 -6.00 1.74
CA VAL A 87 -3.77 -6.85 1.96
C VAL A 87 -3.36 -7.48 0.64
N HIS A 88 -2.18 -7.10 0.17
CA HIS A 88 -1.54 -7.67 -1.01
C HIS A 88 -0.36 -8.58 -0.58
N ALA A 89 -0.54 -9.90 -0.72
CA ALA A 89 0.46 -10.87 -0.31
C ALA A 89 1.32 -11.34 -1.48
N ILE A 90 2.63 -11.19 -1.38
CA ILE A 90 3.59 -11.44 -2.46
C ILE A 90 4.50 -12.62 -2.09
N ALA A 91 4.70 -13.53 -3.06
CA ALA A 91 5.76 -14.53 -2.99
C ALA A 91 7.08 -13.93 -3.47
N PHE A 92 8.14 -14.11 -2.68
CA PHE A 92 9.47 -13.59 -3.00
C PHE A 92 10.46 -14.70 -3.30
N ASP A 93 11.27 -14.52 -4.33
CA ASP A 93 12.40 -15.40 -4.59
C ASP A 93 13.58 -15.11 -3.65
N LYS A 94 14.63 -15.95 -3.72
CA LYS A 94 15.85 -15.81 -2.90
C LYS A 94 16.65 -14.53 -3.16
N ARG A 95 16.36 -13.81 -4.24
CA ARG A 95 17.01 -12.54 -4.62
C ARG A 95 16.18 -11.33 -4.16
N GLY A 96 15.02 -11.55 -3.54
CA GLY A 96 14.10 -10.51 -3.10
C GLY A 96 13.18 -9.99 -4.20
N TYR A 97 13.08 -10.67 -5.34
CA TYR A 97 12.10 -10.33 -6.37
C TYR A 97 10.74 -10.90 -5.98
N GLY A 98 9.74 -10.02 -5.90
CA GLY A 98 8.35 -10.37 -5.66
C GLY A 98 7.61 -10.57 -6.97
N VAL A 99 6.63 -11.48 -6.97
CA VAL A 99 5.65 -11.58 -8.06
C VAL A 99 4.24 -11.56 -7.46
N PHE A 100 3.48 -10.51 -7.76
CA PHE A 100 2.09 -10.41 -7.36
C PHE A 100 1.17 -10.99 -8.45
N PRO A 101 0.31 -11.97 -8.14
CA PRO A 101 -0.65 -12.51 -9.09
C PRO A 101 -1.84 -11.55 -9.23
N VAL A 102 -2.10 -11.05 -10.44
CA VAL A 102 -3.30 -10.25 -10.70
C VAL A 102 -4.45 -11.12 -11.23
N PRO A 103 -5.72 -10.74 -11.00
CA PRO A 103 -6.88 -11.60 -11.33
C PRO A 103 -7.00 -12.00 -12.80
N ASP A 104 -6.46 -11.21 -13.73
CA ASP A 104 -6.49 -11.49 -15.17
C ASP A 104 -5.41 -12.47 -15.64
N GLY A 105 -4.66 -13.06 -14.70
CA GLY A 105 -3.61 -14.06 -14.96
C GLY A 105 -2.25 -13.47 -15.30
N ARG A 106 -2.10 -12.14 -15.36
CA ARG A 106 -0.77 -11.52 -15.45
C ARG A 106 -0.01 -11.69 -14.13
N GLN A 107 1.30 -11.60 -14.24
CA GLN A 107 2.23 -11.60 -13.11
C GLN A 107 2.88 -10.23 -13.03
N TRP A 108 2.74 -9.59 -11.87
CA TRP A 108 3.30 -8.27 -11.66
C TRP A 108 4.63 -8.36 -10.90
N PRO A 109 5.77 -8.01 -11.53
CA PRO A 109 7.06 -8.13 -10.89
C PRO A 109 7.35 -6.93 -9.99
N PHE A 110 7.80 -7.21 -8.77
CA PHE A 110 8.40 -6.21 -7.88
C PHE A 110 9.90 -6.48 -7.71
N PRO A 111 10.79 -5.59 -8.19
CA PRO A 111 12.21 -5.71 -7.87
C PRO A 111 12.46 -5.38 -6.38
N PRO A 112 13.59 -5.83 -5.78
CA PRO A 112 13.93 -5.48 -4.40
C PRO A 112 13.94 -3.97 -4.13
N SER A 113 14.29 -3.15 -5.13
CA SER A 113 14.29 -1.69 -5.04
C SER A 113 12.91 -1.10 -4.78
N ALA A 114 11.83 -1.80 -5.15
CA ALA A 114 10.46 -1.35 -4.86
C ALA A 114 10.20 -1.28 -3.34
N PHE A 115 10.85 -2.13 -2.55
CA PHE A 115 10.69 -2.21 -1.09
C PHE A 115 11.77 -1.43 -0.33
N ALA A 116 12.54 -0.58 -1.02
CA ALA A 116 13.58 0.24 -0.40
C ALA A 116 13.03 1.58 0.17
N GLY A 117 11.73 1.83 0.02
CA GLY A 117 11.08 3.05 0.52
C GLY A 117 11.00 3.09 2.04
N GLN A 118 11.24 4.29 2.59
CA GLN A 118 11.10 4.61 4.00
C GLN A 118 10.48 5.99 4.12
N GLY A 119 9.53 6.14 5.03
CA GLY A 119 8.80 7.37 5.25
C GLY A 119 8.45 7.57 6.71
N THR A 120 7.67 8.62 7.01
CA THR A 120 7.18 8.87 8.36
C THR A 120 5.69 9.16 8.40
N ILE A 121 5.01 8.60 9.41
CA ILE A 121 3.61 8.92 9.73
C ILE A 121 3.59 9.45 11.16
N ALA A 122 3.16 10.71 11.33
CA ALA A 122 3.20 11.43 12.61
C ALA A 122 4.57 11.32 13.34
N GLY A 123 5.66 11.41 12.57
CA GLY A 123 7.03 11.34 13.08
C GLY A 123 7.53 9.91 13.41
N ARG A 124 6.72 8.87 13.20
CA ARG A 124 7.17 7.47 13.32
C ARG A 124 7.65 6.95 11.98
N GLU A 125 8.83 6.36 11.96
CA GLU A 125 9.37 5.68 10.77
C GLU A 125 8.51 4.47 10.39
N VAL A 126 8.20 4.38 9.10
CA VAL A 126 7.45 3.27 8.50
C VAL A 126 8.12 2.84 7.21
N ARG A 127 8.01 1.56 6.85
CA ARG A 127 8.42 1.07 5.54
C ARG A 127 7.29 1.21 4.55
N CYS A 128 7.60 1.65 3.34
CA CYS A 128 6.65 1.82 2.26
C CYS A 128 7.31 1.48 0.92
N LEU A 129 6.51 1.40 -0.13
CA LEU A 129 7.05 1.31 -1.48
C LEU A 129 7.91 2.55 -1.80
N SER A 130 8.91 2.37 -2.67
CA SER A 130 9.63 3.52 -3.24
C SER A 130 8.68 4.40 -4.05
N ALA A 131 9.05 5.67 -4.27
CA ALA A 131 8.23 6.59 -5.06
C ALA A 131 8.00 6.06 -6.48
N GLU A 132 8.99 5.42 -7.11
CA GLU A 132 8.83 4.79 -8.43
C GLU A 132 7.87 3.60 -8.39
N ALA A 133 7.90 2.80 -7.33
CA ALA A 133 7.00 1.67 -7.18
C ALA A 133 5.55 2.12 -6.93
N GLN A 134 5.35 3.19 -6.14
CA GLN A 134 4.04 3.84 -6.00
C GLN A 134 3.47 4.26 -7.35
N VAL A 135 4.27 4.96 -8.18
CA VAL A 135 3.87 5.36 -9.54
C VAL A 135 3.52 4.15 -10.42
N GLN A 136 4.27 3.05 -10.31
CA GLN A 136 4.00 1.83 -11.05
C GLN A 136 2.67 1.18 -10.65
N CYS A 137 2.35 1.12 -9.34
CA CYS A 137 1.10 0.58 -8.83
C CYS A 137 -0.12 1.42 -9.26
N HIS A 138 -0.01 2.75 -9.24
CA HIS A 138 -1.11 3.66 -9.57
C HIS A 138 -1.29 3.88 -11.09
N GLY A 139 -0.29 3.55 -11.91
CA GLY A 139 -0.32 3.77 -13.34
C GLY A 139 -0.99 2.67 -14.17
N GLN A 140 -1.43 1.55 -13.56
CA GLN A 140 -1.87 0.37 -14.29
C GLN A 140 -3.04 -0.36 -13.59
N GLY A 141 -3.89 -1.02 -14.37
CA GLY A 141 -4.94 -1.91 -13.84
C GLY A 141 -6.27 -1.23 -13.47
N TYR A 142 -6.30 0.10 -13.42
CA TYR A 142 -7.54 0.88 -13.23
C TYR A 142 -7.40 2.28 -13.84
N THR A 143 -8.51 3.01 -13.92
CA THR A 143 -8.51 4.43 -14.29
C THR A 143 -8.19 5.25 -13.04
N PRO A 144 -7.08 6.03 -13.03
CA PRO A 144 -6.73 6.86 -11.88
C PRO A 144 -7.84 7.87 -11.54
N THR A 145 -8.08 8.04 -10.25
CA THR A 145 -8.96 9.04 -9.67
C THR A 145 -8.21 10.38 -9.51
N GLU A 146 -8.94 11.45 -9.19
CA GLU A 146 -8.33 12.75 -8.88
C GLU A 146 -7.36 12.71 -7.69
N ASN A 147 -7.61 11.83 -6.72
CA ASN A 147 -6.69 11.62 -5.60
C ASN A 147 -5.41 10.94 -6.07
N ASP A 148 -5.50 9.90 -6.90
CA ASP A 148 -4.31 9.23 -7.46
C ASP A 148 -3.47 10.24 -8.26
N LEU A 149 -4.10 11.07 -9.08
CA LEU A 149 -3.40 12.10 -9.86
C LEU A 149 -2.69 13.11 -8.96
N ALA A 150 -3.35 13.60 -7.90
CA ALA A 150 -2.75 14.53 -6.94
C ALA A 150 -1.58 13.89 -6.18
N ASP A 151 -1.75 12.66 -5.69
CA ASP A 151 -0.71 11.90 -4.99
C ASP A 151 0.54 11.74 -5.87
N MET A 152 0.35 11.39 -7.15
CA MET A 152 1.46 11.21 -8.10
C MET A 152 2.16 12.53 -8.45
N GLU A 153 1.44 13.65 -8.53
CA GLU A 153 2.04 14.98 -8.70
C GLU A 153 2.92 15.36 -7.51
N CYS A 154 2.47 15.09 -6.27
CA CYS A 154 3.27 15.31 -5.08
C CYS A 154 4.55 14.45 -5.09
N LEU A 155 4.45 13.18 -5.46
CA LEU A 155 5.62 12.31 -5.59
C LEU A 155 6.58 12.81 -6.67
N GLN A 156 6.08 13.21 -7.83
CA GLN A 156 6.90 13.78 -8.91
C GLN A 156 7.65 15.03 -8.43
N GLN A 157 6.96 15.96 -7.78
CA GLN A 157 7.57 17.19 -7.26
C GLN A 157 8.63 16.92 -6.20
N ARG A 158 8.41 15.92 -5.34
CA ARG A 158 9.29 15.64 -4.20
C ARG A 158 10.50 14.78 -4.58
N PHE A 159 10.31 13.80 -5.47
CA PHE A 159 11.27 12.74 -5.75
C PHE A 159 11.75 12.70 -7.21
N ASP A 160 11.26 13.58 -8.07
CA ASP A 160 11.60 13.63 -9.51
C ASP A 160 11.29 12.32 -10.25
N VAL A 161 10.25 11.61 -9.80
CA VAL A 161 9.80 10.37 -10.45
C VAL A 161 9.10 10.66 -11.78
N VAL A 162 9.29 9.76 -12.74
CA VAL A 162 8.68 9.87 -14.07
C VAL A 162 7.26 9.30 -14.04
N LEU A 163 6.28 10.14 -14.34
CA LEU A 163 4.89 9.73 -14.42
C LEU A 163 4.57 9.17 -15.83
N PRO A 164 3.85 8.02 -15.91
CA PRO A 164 3.25 7.59 -17.17
C PRO A 164 2.13 8.57 -17.56
N LEU A 165 1.83 8.68 -18.86
CA LEU A 165 0.86 9.66 -19.38
C LEU A 165 -0.54 9.59 -18.74
N ILE A 166 -0.97 8.41 -18.29
CA ILE A 166 -2.26 8.23 -17.61
C ILE A 166 -2.31 8.90 -16.23
N LEU A 167 -1.14 9.12 -15.61
CA LEU A 167 -0.98 9.80 -14.33
C LEU A 167 -0.61 11.28 -14.48
N CYS A 168 -0.40 11.77 -15.70
CA CYS A 168 -0.18 13.18 -15.95
C CYS A 168 -1.54 13.90 -16.06
N ARG A 169 -1.78 14.93 -15.25
CA ARG A 169 -2.91 15.83 -15.48
C ARG A 169 -2.79 16.44 -16.87
N GLN A 170 -3.83 16.25 -17.68
CA GLN A 170 -3.91 16.92 -18.99
C GLN A 170 -4.12 18.42 -18.71
N PRO A 171 -3.33 19.32 -19.31
CA PRO A 171 -3.63 20.74 -19.22
C PRO A 171 -5.03 20.95 -19.78
N HIS A 172 -5.92 21.61 -19.01
CA HIS A 172 -7.20 22.06 -19.56
C HIS A 172 -6.92 22.92 -20.79
N MET A 173 -7.28 22.41 -21.97
CA MET A 173 -7.36 23.22 -23.17
C MET A 173 -8.55 24.17 -23.00
N SER A 174 -8.30 25.32 -22.39
CA SER A 174 -9.20 26.47 -22.35
C SER A 174 -9.24 27.18 -23.70
#